data_AF-A4EE84-F1
#
_entry.id   AF-A4EE84-F1
#
_cell.length_a   1.000
_cell.length_b   1.000
_cell.length_c   1.000
_cell.angle_alpha   90.00
_cell.angle_beta   90.00
_cell.angle_gamma   90.00
#
_symmetry.space_group_name_H-M   'P 1'
#
loop_
_entity.id
_entity.type
_entity.pdbx_description
1 polymer ?
#
loop_
_entity_poly.entity_id
_entity_poly.type
_entity_poly.pdbx_seq_one_letter_code
_entity_poly.pdbx_strand_id
1 'polypeptide(L)'
;MRPNWDGAPVTAFGEFLYLLQTPVVLLLIIATALAVRFRSEWGGLVVVVGWSLSTFLVTGWGADGDLQALAMTEGCVGNSTMFIIAAALVCVGVVLYTAPLKRDKKSGDQ
;
A
#
# COMPACT_ATOMS: atom_id res chain seq x y z
N MET A 1 -1.78 5.18 -20.99
CA MET A 1 -0.53 4.98 -21.74
C MET A 1 0.55 5.86 -21.11
N ARG A 2 1.73 5.30 -20.76
CA ARG A 2 2.82 6.10 -20.16
C ARG A 2 3.45 6.98 -21.26
N PRO A 3 3.52 8.32 -21.09
CA PRO A 3 3.92 9.23 -22.16
C PRO A 3 5.42 9.19 -22.55
N ASN A 4 6.23 8.28 -21.99
CA ASN A 4 7.66 8.11 -22.30
C ASN A 4 8.09 6.64 -22.26
N TRP A 5 7.23 5.74 -22.74
CA TRP A 5 7.57 4.32 -22.82
C TRP A 5 8.49 4.07 -24.04
N ASP A 6 9.62 3.42 -23.80
CA ASP A 6 10.69 3.12 -24.77
C ASP A 6 10.50 1.75 -25.45
N GLY A 7 9.40 1.06 -25.17
CA GLY A 7 9.12 -0.29 -25.66
C GLY A 7 9.79 -1.40 -24.84
N ALA A 8 10.57 -1.07 -23.82
CA ALA A 8 11.16 -2.07 -22.93
C ALA A 8 10.15 -2.51 -21.86
N PRO A 9 10.17 -3.79 -21.44
CA PRO A 9 9.28 -4.27 -20.39
C PRO A 9 9.61 -3.59 -19.06
N VAL A 10 8.59 -3.04 -18.39
CA VAL A 10 8.76 -2.39 -17.10
C VAL A 10 9.05 -3.44 -16.03
N THR A 11 10.18 -3.29 -15.34
CA THR A 11 10.54 -4.17 -14.23
C THR A 11 9.61 -3.98 -13.03
N ALA A 12 9.36 -5.03 -12.25
CA ALA A 12 8.55 -4.95 -11.03
C ALA A 12 9.09 -3.93 -10.02
N PHE A 13 10.41 -3.76 -9.96
CA PHE A 13 11.05 -2.76 -9.10
C PHE A 13 10.86 -1.32 -9.61
N GLY A 14 10.93 -1.11 -10.93
CA GLY A 14 10.64 0.19 -11.53
C GLY A 14 9.19 0.62 -11.32
N GLU A 15 8.25 -0.33 -11.45
CA GLU A 15 6.83 -0.09 -11.14
C GLU A 15 6.64 0.27 -9.67
N PHE A 16 7.29 -0.47 -8.77
CA PHE A 16 7.25 -0.20 -7.34
C PHE A 16 7.74 1.20 -6.97
N LEU A 17 8.90 1.63 -7.48
CA LEU A 17 9.44 2.96 -7.23
C LEU A 17 8.53 4.06 -7.78
N TYR A 18 7.98 3.85 -8.98
CA TYR A 18 7.02 4.78 -9.56
C TYR A 18 5.77 4.93 -8.69
N LEU A 19 5.23 3.83 -8.17
CA LEU A 19 4.07 3.85 -7.26
C LEU A 19 4.40 4.54 -5.93
N LEU A 20 5.60 4.37 -5.38
CA LEU A 20 6.04 5.07 -4.17
C LEU A 20 6.13 6.59 -4.34
N GLN A 21 6.42 7.06 -5.54
CA GLN A 21 6.53 8.49 -5.86
C GLN A 21 5.17 9.16 -6.09
N THR A 22 4.08 8.38 -6.10
CA THR A 22 2.75 8.96 -6.28
C THR A 22 2.37 9.82 -5.06
N PRO A 23 1.70 10.97 -5.28
CA PRO A 23 1.36 11.89 -4.19
C PRO A 23 0.50 11.21 -3.12
N VAL A 24 -0.37 10.27 -3.51
CA VAL A 24 -1.21 9.49 -2.59
C VAL A 24 -0.35 8.65 -1.65
N VAL A 25 0.64 7.93 -2.18
CA VAL A 25 1.51 7.07 -1.36
C VAL A 25 2.43 7.89 -0.46
N LEU A 26 2.93 9.03 -0.94
CA LEU A 26 3.72 9.95 -0.10
C LEU A 26 2.92 10.47 1.10
N LEU A 27 1.66 10.85 0.89
CA LEU A 27 0.77 11.24 1.98
C LEU A 27 0.51 10.09 2.95
N LEU A 28 0.35 8.86 2.45
CA LEU A 28 0.18 7.67 3.29
C LEU A 28 1.42 7.36 4.11
N ILE A 29 2.62 7.54 3.57
CA ILE A 29 3.88 7.36 4.31
C ILE A 29 3.96 8.37 5.45
N ILE A 30 3.63 9.64 5.19
CA ILE A 30 3.59 10.69 6.23
C ILE A 30 2.54 10.35 7.30
N ALA A 31 1.33 9.96 6.88
CA ALA A 31 0.26 9.56 7.80
C ALA A 31 0.67 8.34 8.65
N THR A 32 1.35 7.36 8.06
CA THR A 32 1.91 6.19 8.76
C THR A 32 2.90 6.63 9.82
N ALA A 33 3.83 7.51 9.47
CA ALA A 33 4.83 8.04 10.42
C ALA A 33 4.16 8.80 11.58
N LEU A 34 3.13 9.60 11.31
CA LEU A 34 2.38 10.33 12.32
C LEU A 34 1.58 9.37 13.23
N ALA A 35 0.90 8.38 12.66
CA ALA A 35 0.14 7.38 13.42
C ALA A 35 1.03 6.58 14.37
N VAL A 36 2.21 6.16 13.90
CA VAL A 36 3.24 5.49 14.71
C VAL A 36 3.79 6.44 15.78
N ARG A 37 4.10 7.69 15.43
CA ARG A 37 4.70 8.67 16.37
C ARG A 37 3.77 9.06 17.51
N PHE A 38 2.48 9.22 17.22
CA PHE A 38 1.45 9.56 18.22
C PHE A 38 0.82 8.33 18.88
N ARG A 39 1.15 7.12 18.41
CA ARG A 39 0.62 5.84 18.89
C ARG A 39 -0.91 5.87 19.01
N SER A 40 -1.55 6.50 18.03
CA SER A 40 -3.00 6.75 18.03
C SER A 40 -3.73 5.53 17.49
N GLU A 41 -4.70 5.01 18.25
CA GLU A 41 -5.54 3.87 17.86
C GLU A 41 -6.36 4.19 16.59
N TRP A 42 -6.94 5.39 16.53
CA TRP A 42 -7.72 5.86 15.38
C TRP A 42 -6.82 6.20 14.18
N GLY A 43 -5.62 6.73 14.44
CA GLY A 43 -4.64 7.02 13.40
C GLY A 43 -4.17 5.75 12.69
N GLY A 44 -3.94 4.66 13.43
CA GLY A 44 -3.56 3.37 12.84
C GLY A 44 -4.64 2.82 11.91
N LEU A 45 -5.92 2.91 12.29
CA LEU A 45 -7.04 2.43 11.47
C LEU A 45 -7.14 3.20 10.15
N VAL A 46 -7.07 4.54 10.21
CA VAL A 46 -7.12 5.40 9.00
C VAL A 46 -5.97 5.06 8.05
N VAL A 47 -4.77 4.81 8.58
CA VAL A 47 -3.60 4.45 7.78
C VAL A 47 -3.80 3.10 7.09
N VAL A 48 -4.25 2.06 7.80
CA VAL A 48 -4.49 0.73 7.21
C VAL A 48 -5.56 0.77 6.12
N VAL A 49 -6.65 1.52 6.36
CA VAL A 49 -7.70 1.74 5.34
C VAL A 49 -7.12 2.48 4.13
N GLY A 50 -6.30 3.50 4.35
CA GLY A 50 -5.63 4.25 3.30
C GLY A 50 -4.71 3.40 2.43
N TRP A 51 -3.88 2.55 3.03
CA TRP A 51 -3.02 1.60 2.30
C TRP A 51 -3.84 0.54 1.54
N SER A 52 -4.95 0.08 2.12
CA SER A 52 -5.86 -0.86 1.47
C SER A 52 -6.54 -0.23 0.25
N LEU A 53 -7.01 1.01 0.39
CA LEU A 53 -7.59 1.77 -0.71
C LEU A 53 -6.56 2.04 -1.80
N SER A 54 -5.35 2.46 -1.44
CA SER A 54 -4.26 2.65 -2.41
C SER A 54 -3.96 1.37 -3.19
N THR A 55 -3.95 0.21 -2.52
CA THR A 55 -3.76 -1.08 -3.19
C THR A 55 -4.87 -1.37 -4.18
N PHE A 56 -6.14 -1.17 -3.77
CA PHE A 56 -7.30 -1.31 -4.65
C PHE A 56 -7.22 -0.39 -5.87
N LEU A 57 -6.82 0.87 -5.69
CA LEU A 57 -6.68 1.83 -6.78
C LEU A 57 -5.61 1.38 -7.79
N VAL A 58 -4.47 0.90 -7.31
CA VAL A 58 -3.38 0.39 -8.16
C VAL A 58 -3.81 -0.84 -8.95
N THR A 59 -4.60 -1.74 -8.36
CA THR A 59 -4.97 -3.01 -9.00
C THR A 59 -6.27 -2.94 -9.82
N GLY A 60 -7.17 -2.00 -9.53
CA GLY A 60 -8.54 -2.06 -10.02
C GLY A 60 -9.14 -0.74 -10.53
N TRP A 61 -8.55 0.42 -10.21
CA TRP A 61 -9.13 1.70 -10.64
C TRP A 61 -8.52 2.15 -11.98
N GLY A 62 -9.34 2.12 -13.04
CA GLY A 62 -8.90 2.45 -14.40
C GLY A 62 -8.60 1.24 -15.29
N ALA A 63 -8.99 0.03 -14.87
CA ALA A 63 -8.99 -1.16 -15.72
C ALA A 63 -10.11 -1.09 -16.76
N ASP A 64 -9.92 -0.25 -17.77
CA ASP A 64 -10.57 -0.45 -19.07
C ASP A 64 -10.01 -1.77 -19.62
N GLY A 65 -10.74 -2.85 -19.37
CA GLY A 65 -10.23 -4.23 -19.38
C GLY A 65 -9.43 -4.61 -20.62
N ASP A 66 -9.80 -4.08 -21.79
CA ASP A 66 -9.09 -4.35 -23.04
C ASP A 66 -7.76 -3.58 -23.14
N LEU A 67 -7.71 -2.30 -22.78
CA LEU A 67 -6.47 -1.52 -22.84
C LEU A 67 -5.47 -1.93 -21.77
N GLN A 68 -5.94 -2.32 -20.58
CA GLN A 68 -5.05 -2.79 -19.53
C GLN A 68 -4.53 -4.20 -19.82
N ALA A 69 -5.34 -5.08 -20.40
CA ALA A 69 -4.87 -6.39 -20.86
C ALA A 69 -3.80 -6.24 -21.96
N LEU A 70 -4.03 -5.40 -22.97
CA LEU A 70 -3.02 -5.11 -23.99
C LEU A 70 -1.75 -4.52 -23.37
N ALA A 71 -1.87 -3.54 -22.47
CA ALA A 71 -0.71 -2.91 -21.81
C ALA A 71 0.09 -3.88 -20.93
N MET A 72 -0.56 -4.90 -20.34
CA MET A 72 0.14 -5.98 -19.62
C MET A 72 0.80 -6.98 -20.58
N THR A 73 0.18 -7.31 -21.72
CA THR A 73 0.81 -8.16 -22.74
C THR A 73 2.01 -7.51 -23.40
N GLU A 74 1.97 -6.19 -23.56
CA GLU A 74 3.05 -5.38 -24.13
C GLU A 74 4.18 -5.10 -23.13
N GLY A 75 3.99 -5.42 -21.84
CA GLY A 75 4.94 -5.13 -20.77
C GLY A 75 5.03 -3.64 -20.40
N CYS A 76 4.04 -2.85 -20.83
CA CYS A 76 3.92 -1.41 -20.57
C CYS A 76 3.52 -1.12 -19.11
N VAL A 77 2.86 -2.09 -18.46
CA VAL A 77 2.52 -2.07 -17.03
C VAL A 77 3.33 -3.17 -16.32
N GLY A 78 4.17 -2.76 -15.37
CA GLY A 78 4.95 -3.69 -14.57
C GLY A 78 4.12 -4.41 -13.51
N ASN A 79 4.64 -5.51 -12.98
CA ASN A 79 3.98 -6.26 -11.91
C ASN A 79 3.94 -5.46 -10.59
N SER A 80 2.75 -5.08 -10.13
CA SER A 80 2.53 -4.33 -8.89
C SER A 80 2.66 -5.17 -7.60
N THR A 81 2.96 -6.47 -7.69
CA THR A 81 3.03 -7.39 -6.54
C THR A 81 3.97 -6.88 -5.44
N MET A 82 5.11 -6.28 -5.79
CA MET A 82 6.04 -5.73 -4.78
C MET A 82 5.42 -4.60 -3.96
N PHE A 83 4.60 -3.74 -4.58
CA PHE A 83 3.89 -2.68 -3.88
C PHE A 83 2.86 -3.25 -2.88
N ILE A 84 2.12 -4.27 -3.30
CA ILE A 84 1.12 -4.94 -2.45
C ILE A 84 1.78 -5.57 -1.23
N ILE A 85 2.90 -6.26 -1.42
CA ILE A 85 3.66 -6.87 -0.32
C ILE A 85 4.16 -5.78 0.64
N ALA A 86 4.71 -4.68 0.13
CA ALA A 86 5.17 -3.57 0.96
C ALA A 86 4.02 -2.93 1.75
N ALA A 87 2.88 -2.66 1.11
CA ALA A 87 1.69 -2.13 1.76
C ALA A 87 1.20 -3.05 2.89
N ALA A 88 1.17 -4.37 2.65
CA ALA A 88 0.78 -5.35 3.65
C ALA A 88 1.72 -5.33 4.87
N LEU A 89 3.04 -5.26 4.65
CA LEU A 89 4.02 -5.16 5.74
C LEU A 89 3.86 -3.86 6.54
N VAL A 90 3.59 -2.74 5.88
CA VAL A 90 3.32 -1.46 6.56
C VAL A 90 2.07 -1.56 7.42
N CYS A 91 0.98 -2.12 6.88
CA CYS A 91 -0.26 -2.33 7.64
C CYS A 91 -0.03 -3.17 8.90
N VAL A 92 0.69 -4.30 8.77
CA VAL A 92 1.04 -5.15 9.92
C VAL A 92 1.87 -4.38 10.93
N GLY A 93 2.90 -3.65 10.49
CA GLY A 93 3.75 -2.84 11.36
C GLY A 93 2.97 -1.77 12.13
N VAL A 94 2.06 -1.07 11.45
CA VAL A 94 1.17 -0.07 12.08
C VAL A 94 0.29 -0.72 13.14
N VAL A 95 -0.41 -1.80 12.79
CA VAL A 95 -1.30 -2.50 13.73
C VAL A 95 -0.53 -2.97 14.96
N LEU A 96 0.63 -3.60 14.78
CA LEU A 96 1.45 -4.09 15.89
C LEU A 96 1.96 -2.95 16.79
N TYR A 97 2.24 -1.78 16.22
CA TYR A 97 2.78 -0.64 16.97
C TYR A 97 1.70 0.20 17.68
N THR A 98 0.53 0.33 17.05
CA THR A 98 -0.61 1.11 17.56
C THR A 98 -1.59 0.28 18.38
N ALA A 99 -1.52 -1.05 18.33
CA ALA A 99 -2.40 -1.89 19.14
C ALA A 99 -2.18 -1.62 20.64
N PRO A 100 -3.26 -1.41 21.41
CA PRO A 100 -3.16 -1.33 22.85
C PRO A 100 -2.71 -2.70 23.36
N LEU A 101 -1.55 -2.78 24.02
CA LEU A 101 -1.19 -3.94 24.84
C LEU A 101 -2.13 -3.96 26.05
N LYS A 102 -3.39 -4.37 25.85
CA LYS A 102 -4.27 -4.72 26.96
C LYS A 102 -3.73 -6.05 27.49
N ARG A 103 -2.83 -5.91 28.47
CA ARG A 103 -2.35 -7.02 29.29
C ARG A 103 -3.58 -7.60 29.97
N ASP A 104 -4.10 -8.69 29.42
CA ASP A 104 -5.26 -9.39 29.95
C ASP A 104 -4.88 -9.85 31.36
N LYS A 105 -5.32 -9.09 32.37
CA LYS A 105 -5.33 -9.58 33.74
C LYS A 105 -6.32 -10.72 33.72
N LYS A 106 -5.82 -11.96 33.65
CA LYS A 106 -6.51 -13.12 34.22
C LYS A 106 -6.86 -12.77 35.67
N SER A 107 -8.06 -12.25 35.88
CA SER A 107 -8.72 -12.27 37.18
C SER A 107 -9.12 -13.72 37.37
N GLY A 108 -8.18 -14.51 37.88
CA GLY A 108 -8.49 -15.77 38.54
C GLY A 108 -9.31 -15.43 39.77
N ASP A 109 -10.61 -15.66 39.65
CA ASP A 109 -11.55 -15.77 40.75
C ASP A 109 -11.05 -16.89 41.68
N GLN A 110 -10.58 -16.52 42.87
CA GLN A 110 -10.44 -17.40 44.04
C GLN A 110 -10.62 -16.58 45.31
#